data_AF-A0A1D6IDR6-F1
#
_entry.id   AF-A0A1D6IDR6-F1
#
_cell.length_a   1.000
_cell.length_b   1.000
_cell.length_c   1.000
_cell.angle_alpha   90.00
_cell.angle_beta   90.00
_cell.angle_gamma   90.00
#
_symmetry.space_group_name_H-M   'P 1'
#
loop_
_entity.id
_entity.type
_entity.pdbx_description
1 polymer ?
#
loop_
_entity_poly.entity_id
_entity_poly.type
_entity_poly.pdbx_seq_one_letter_code
_entity_poly.pdbx_strand_id
1 'polypeptide(L)'
;MDSHVGSGKVITAPLITEDGRPIKDPLVLLEATADKDTSEVAPSTSINGNEIDESAERITDKQIIEWKLTLHQIGLDVLRTDRTMVFYENKENLSKLWDILAVYAWIDKDVGYCQGMSDLCSPMIVLLKDEADAFWCFEKLMRRLRGNFKCTDQSVGVSNQLQHLASIIQVLDPKLHDHLETLGGGDYLFAFRMFMVLFRREVSFGDSLYL
;
A
#
# COMPACT_ATOMS: atom_id res chain seq x y z
N MET A 1 13.93 -7.85 10.69
CA MET A 1 12.60 -7.47 10.19
C MET A 1 11.87 -6.81 11.34
N ASP A 2 11.12 -5.75 11.08
CA ASP A 2 10.37 -5.03 12.11
C ASP A 2 9.36 -5.95 12.80
N SER A 3 9.16 -5.82 14.12
CA SER A 3 8.28 -6.71 14.90
C SER A 3 6.81 -6.62 14.50
N HIS A 4 6.44 -5.58 13.76
CA HIS A 4 5.06 -5.37 13.34
C HIS A 4 4.70 -6.12 12.04
N VAL A 5 5.67 -6.43 11.18
CA VAL A 5 5.41 -7.16 9.92
C VAL A 5 5.25 -8.65 10.21
N GLY A 6 4.12 -9.23 9.79
CA GLY A 6 3.70 -10.60 10.10
C GLY A 6 3.04 -10.74 11.47
N SER A 7 2.75 -9.63 12.16
CA SER A 7 2.10 -9.64 13.48
C SER A 7 0.58 -9.86 13.43
N GLY A 8 -0.01 -9.87 12.23
CA GLY A 8 -1.46 -9.90 12.03
C GLY A 8 -2.14 -8.53 12.26
N LYS A 9 -1.36 -7.44 12.39
CA LYS A 9 -1.85 -6.08 12.62
C LYS A 9 -1.62 -5.20 11.40
N VAL A 10 -2.51 -4.24 11.19
CA VAL A 10 -2.39 -3.20 10.17
C VAL A 10 -2.06 -1.89 10.87
N ILE A 11 -0.96 -1.25 10.49
CA ILE A 11 -0.52 0.01 11.09
C ILE A 11 -1.13 1.17 10.30
N THR A 12 -1.89 2.03 10.96
CA THR A 12 -2.53 3.20 10.32
C THR A 12 -1.99 4.53 10.79
N ALA A 13 -1.26 4.55 11.91
CA ALA A 13 -0.62 5.74 12.43
C ALA A 13 0.90 5.75 12.19
N PRO A 14 1.52 6.92 11.97
CA PRO A 14 2.98 7.02 11.83
C PRO A 14 3.69 6.54 13.10
N LEU A 15 4.66 5.62 12.96
CA LEU A 15 5.41 5.07 14.09
C LEU A 15 6.60 5.93 14.52
N ILE A 16 7.18 6.68 13.58
CA ILE A 16 8.40 7.47 13.77
C ILE A 16 8.27 8.83 13.10
N THR A 17 9.07 9.79 13.56
CA THR A 17 9.28 11.07 12.87
C THR A 17 10.33 10.92 11.76
N GLU A 18 10.41 11.91 10.87
CA GLU A 18 11.44 11.99 9.81
C GLU A 18 12.87 11.96 10.37
N ASP A 19 13.07 12.40 11.61
CA ASP A 19 14.36 12.37 12.31
C ASP A 19 14.72 10.99 12.91
N GLY A 20 13.88 9.98 12.70
CA GLY A 20 14.06 8.62 13.21
C GLY A 20 13.70 8.44 14.68
N ARG A 21 12.92 9.36 15.26
CA ARG A 21 12.47 9.27 16.67
C ARG A 21 11.11 8.56 16.75
N PRO A 22 10.92 7.61 17.68
CA PRO A 22 9.62 6.99 17.92
C PRO A 22 8.55 8.02 18.32
N ILE A 23 7.35 7.89 17.76
CA ILE A 23 6.19 8.69 18.14
C ILE A 23 5.55 8.09 19.39
N LYS A 24 5.44 8.88 20.45
CA LYS A 24 4.91 8.47 21.76
C LYS A 24 3.42 8.81 21.94
N ASP A 25 2.69 9.00 20.84
CA ASP A 25 1.26 9.25 20.89
C ASP A 25 0.54 8.00 21.45
N PRO A 26 -0.33 8.14 22.46
CA PRO A 26 -1.05 7.01 23.06
C PRO A 26 -1.79 6.14 22.04
N LEU A 27 -2.34 6.73 20.97
CA LEU A 27 -3.07 5.99 19.93
C LEU A 27 -2.12 5.16 19.06
N VAL A 28 -0.95 5.72 18.71
CA VAL A 28 0.12 5.03 17.98
C VAL A 28 0.69 3.89 18.82
N LEU A 29 0.90 4.14 20.11
CA LEU A 29 1.38 3.13 21.04
C LEU A 29 0.36 2.00 21.21
N LEU A 30 -0.94 2.28 21.26
CA LEU A 30 -1.99 1.25 21.27
C LEU A 30 -1.94 0.38 19.99
N GLU A 31 -1.78 0.97 18.81
CA GLU A 31 -1.61 0.20 17.56
C GLU A 31 -0.33 -0.64 17.56
N ALA A 32 0.76 -0.13 18.13
CA ALA A 32 2.07 -0.77 18.19
C ALA A 32 2.21 -1.84 19.30
N THR A 33 1.47 -1.70 20.42
CA THR A 33 1.69 -2.48 21.66
C THR A 33 0.53 -3.40 22.06
N ALA A 34 -0.53 -3.52 21.26
CA ALA A 34 -1.73 -4.31 21.61
C ALA A 34 -1.52 -5.86 21.62
N ASP A 35 -0.44 -6.35 22.24
CA ASP A 35 -0.26 -7.71 22.72
C ASP A 35 0.03 -7.67 24.22
N LYS A 36 -1.03 -7.59 25.03
CA LYS A 36 -1.12 -8.15 26.38
C LYS A 36 -2.55 -7.97 26.88
N ASP A 37 -3.40 -8.94 26.59
CA ASP A 37 -4.24 -9.57 27.61
C ASP A 37 -5.08 -10.70 27.04
N THR A 38 -4.82 -11.92 27.50
CA THR A 38 -5.87 -12.81 27.99
C THR A 38 -5.27 -13.75 29.02
N SER A 39 -5.87 -13.74 30.22
CA SER A 39 -5.66 -14.62 31.38
C SER A 39 -4.60 -14.15 32.40
N GLU A 40 -5.00 -13.40 33.44
CA GLU A 40 -5.21 -13.92 34.80
C GLU A 40 -5.58 -12.82 35.82
N VAL A 41 -6.34 -13.24 36.82
CA VAL A 41 -7.08 -12.49 37.83
C VAL A 41 -6.16 -11.68 38.77
N ALA A 42 -6.56 -10.45 39.11
CA ALA A 42 -5.90 -9.59 40.09
C ALA A 42 -5.82 -10.21 41.51
N PRO A 43 -4.90 -9.75 42.37
CA PRO A 43 -5.37 -8.75 43.34
C PRO A 43 -4.42 -7.57 43.59
N SER A 44 -5.05 -6.51 44.10
CA SER A 44 -4.54 -5.20 44.50
C SER A 44 -3.24 -5.18 45.30
N THR A 45 -2.29 -4.32 44.92
CA THR A 45 -1.50 -3.53 45.88
C THR A 45 -0.99 -2.24 45.24
N SER A 46 -1.17 -1.15 45.96
CA SER A 46 -0.78 0.22 45.64
C SER A 46 0.75 0.41 45.65
N ILE A 47 1.20 1.45 44.95
CA ILE A 47 2.42 2.27 45.16
C ILE A 47 3.52 2.14 44.08
N ASN A 48 3.93 3.33 43.64
CA ASN A 48 5.11 3.77 42.89
C ASN A 48 5.05 3.72 41.36
N GLY A 49 4.90 4.93 40.81
CA GLY A 49 5.41 5.23 39.48
C GLY A 49 6.91 4.99 39.46
N ASN A 50 7.34 4.20 38.49
CA ASN A 50 8.73 4.03 38.10
C ASN A 50 8.77 3.96 36.58
N GLU A 51 9.53 4.91 36.02
CA GLU A 51 10.40 4.72 34.86
C GLU A 51 9.72 4.21 33.59
N ILE A 52 9.18 5.16 32.84
CA ILE A 52 8.92 5.00 31.41
C ILE A 52 10.29 4.86 30.74
N ASP A 53 10.54 3.67 30.21
CA ASP A 53 11.75 3.27 29.50
C ASP A 53 12.18 4.34 28.47
N GLU A 54 13.25 5.07 28.79
CA GLU A 54 13.88 6.08 27.92
C GLU A 54 14.76 5.45 26.82
N SER A 55 14.79 4.12 26.70
CA SER A 55 15.69 3.38 25.80
C SER A 55 15.14 3.09 24.40
N ALA A 56 14.12 3.82 23.93
CA ALA A 56 13.72 3.70 22.52
C ALA A 56 14.78 4.39 21.63
N GLU A 57 15.83 3.65 21.28
CA GLU A 57 16.99 4.12 20.52
C GLU A 57 16.54 4.79 19.21
N ARG A 58 17.12 5.98 18.96
CA ARG A 58 16.90 6.72 17.71
C ARG A 58 17.40 5.89 16.54
N ILE A 59 16.54 5.68 15.55
CA ILE A 59 16.91 5.03 14.30
C ILE A 59 17.73 6.03 13.48
N THR A 60 18.88 5.59 12.98
CA THR A 60 19.78 6.42 12.16
C THR A 60 19.88 5.96 10.72
N ASP A 61 19.47 4.72 10.43
CA ASP A 61 19.46 4.20 9.06
C ASP A 61 18.33 4.86 8.25
N LYS A 62 18.74 5.65 7.25
CA LYS A 62 17.84 6.39 6.37
C LYS A 62 16.85 5.47 5.64
N GLN A 63 17.27 4.27 5.21
CA GLN A 63 16.40 3.35 4.49
C GLN A 63 15.33 2.77 5.41
N ILE A 64 15.68 2.49 6.67
CA ILE A 64 14.73 2.04 7.68
C ILE A 64 13.73 3.15 8.01
N ILE A 65 14.20 4.39 8.12
CA ILE A 65 13.34 5.55 8.36
C ILE A 65 12.33 5.72 7.22
N GLU A 66 12.80 5.80 5.98
CA GLU A 66 11.95 5.96 4.79
C GLU A 66 10.90 4.84 4.71
N TRP A 67 11.32 3.58 4.87
CA TRP A 67 10.39 2.46 4.86
C TRP A 67 9.35 2.53 5.99
N LYS A 68 9.76 2.80 7.24
CA LYS A 68 8.83 2.95 8.37
C LYS A 68 7.85 4.10 8.16
N LEU A 69 8.27 5.20 7.53
CA LEU A 69 7.38 6.31 7.17
C LEU A 69 6.31 5.88 6.16
N THR A 70 6.57 4.91 5.28
CA THR A 70 5.56 4.41 4.32
C THR A 70 4.49 3.50 4.94
N LEU A 71 4.78 2.83 6.07
CA LEU A 71 3.92 1.78 6.63
C LEU A 71 2.49 2.25 6.97
N HIS A 72 2.35 3.46 7.50
CA HIS A 72 1.04 4.02 7.83
C HIS A 72 0.21 4.31 6.57
N GLN A 73 0.84 4.78 5.49
CA GLN A 73 0.19 5.02 4.21
C GLN A 73 -0.32 3.71 3.61
N ILE A 74 0.48 2.63 3.71
CA ILE A 74 0.05 1.28 3.32
C ILE A 74 -1.19 0.88 4.10
N GLY A 75 -1.21 1.04 5.43
CA GLY A 75 -2.38 0.69 6.24
C GLY A 75 -3.64 1.47 5.87
N LEU A 76 -3.50 2.79 5.62
CA LEU A 76 -4.63 3.62 5.19
C LEU A 76 -5.19 3.19 3.83
N ASP A 77 -4.34 2.73 2.91
CA ASP A 77 -4.77 2.21 1.61
C ASP A 77 -5.38 0.81 1.73
N VAL A 78 -4.78 -0.10 2.51
CA VAL A 78 -5.30 -1.45 2.83
C VAL A 78 -6.71 -1.36 3.37
N LEU A 79 -6.94 -0.47 4.34
CA LEU A 79 -8.29 -0.26 4.89
C LEU A 79 -9.27 0.28 3.86
N ARG A 80 -8.82 0.85 2.73
CA ARG A 80 -9.65 1.40 1.64
C ARG A 80 -9.83 0.43 0.47
N THR A 81 -9.04 -0.63 0.38
CA THR A 81 -9.08 -1.60 -0.73
C THR A 81 -10.31 -2.50 -0.62
N ASP A 82 -11.04 -2.63 -1.73
CA ASP A 82 -12.18 -3.56 -1.93
C ASP A 82 -13.12 -3.76 -0.73
N ARG A 83 -13.45 -2.68 0.00
CA ARG A 83 -14.24 -2.69 1.24
C ARG A 83 -15.59 -3.41 1.17
N THR A 84 -16.16 -3.52 -0.02
CA THR A 84 -17.45 -4.17 -0.25
C THR A 84 -17.33 -5.69 -0.39
N MET A 85 -16.10 -6.23 -0.45
CA MET A 85 -15.83 -7.65 -0.57
C MET A 85 -15.84 -8.31 0.80
N VAL A 86 -16.69 -9.32 0.98
CA VAL A 86 -16.80 -10.12 2.21
C VAL A 86 -15.46 -10.71 2.65
N PHE A 87 -14.55 -10.97 1.70
CA PHE A 87 -13.19 -11.45 1.98
C PHE A 87 -12.43 -10.56 2.97
N TYR A 88 -12.59 -9.23 2.90
CA TYR A 88 -11.90 -8.27 3.75
C TYR A 88 -12.63 -7.96 5.06
N GLU A 89 -13.77 -8.59 5.34
CA GLU A 89 -14.36 -8.57 6.69
C GLU A 89 -13.47 -9.34 7.70
N ASN A 90 -12.69 -10.33 7.22
CA ASN A 90 -11.69 -11.00 8.03
C ASN A 90 -10.43 -10.13 8.15
N LYS A 91 -10.12 -9.70 9.38
CA LYS A 91 -8.92 -8.91 9.69
C LYS A 91 -7.61 -9.59 9.31
N GLU A 92 -7.55 -10.92 9.33
CA GLU A 92 -6.37 -11.69 8.91
C GLU A 92 -6.07 -11.48 7.41
N ASN A 93 -7.10 -11.31 6.58
CA ASN A 93 -6.90 -11.06 5.15
C ASN A 93 -6.42 -9.63 4.90
N LEU A 94 -6.85 -8.67 5.72
CA LEU A 94 -6.32 -7.30 5.68
C LEU A 94 -4.87 -7.25 6.17
N SER A 95 -4.51 -8.01 7.20
CA SER A 95 -3.13 -8.06 7.68
C SER A 95 -2.20 -8.69 6.64
N LYS A 96 -2.60 -9.78 5.98
CA LYS A 96 -1.86 -10.36 4.85
C LYS A 96 -1.61 -9.34 3.73
N LEU A 97 -2.61 -8.52 3.42
CA LEU A 97 -2.47 -7.45 2.41
C LEU A 97 -1.46 -6.40 2.85
N TRP A 98 -1.52 -5.98 4.10
CA TRP A 98 -0.56 -5.03 4.64
C TRP A 98 0.86 -5.61 4.71
N ASP A 99 1.01 -6.85 5.16
CA ASP A 99 2.29 -7.55 5.29
C ASP A 99 3.00 -7.69 3.94
N ILE A 100 2.30 -8.19 2.91
CA ILE A 100 2.86 -8.33 1.56
C ILE A 100 3.34 -6.98 1.00
N LEU A 101 2.54 -5.92 1.16
CA LEU A 101 2.89 -4.58 0.68
C LEU A 101 4.06 -3.99 1.46
N ALA A 102 4.10 -4.17 2.78
CA ALA A 102 5.19 -3.71 3.64
C ALA A 102 6.50 -4.43 3.28
N VAL A 103 6.46 -5.74 3.06
CA VAL A 103 7.63 -6.53 2.64
C VAL A 103 8.09 -6.12 1.25
N TYR A 104 7.17 -5.91 0.29
CA TYR A 104 7.53 -5.45 -1.05
C TYR A 104 8.22 -4.09 -1.01
N ALA A 105 7.69 -3.13 -0.25
CA ALA A 105 8.28 -1.79 -0.11
C ALA A 105 9.71 -1.82 0.44
N TRP A 106 10.05 -2.83 1.24
CA TRP A 106 11.41 -3.06 1.72
C TRP A 106 12.32 -3.69 0.66
N ILE A 107 11.79 -4.58 -0.18
CA ILE A 107 12.55 -5.33 -1.18
C ILE A 107 12.88 -4.48 -2.41
N ASP A 108 11.90 -3.77 -2.97
CA ASP A 108 12.08 -2.92 -4.15
C ASP A 108 12.09 -1.44 -3.77
N LYS A 109 13.19 -0.98 -3.19
CA LYS A 109 13.33 0.39 -2.65
C LYS A 109 13.25 1.49 -3.71
N ASP A 110 13.62 1.20 -4.97
CA ASP A 110 13.55 2.24 -6.01
C ASP A 110 12.09 2.53 -6.42
N VAL A 111 11.17 1.60 -6.16
CA VAL A 111 9.72 1.82 -6.32
C VAL A 111 9.07 2.16 -4.98
N GLY A 112 9.48 1.46 -3.92
CA GLY A 112 8.86 1.50 -2.61
C GLY A 112 7.39 1.09 -2.67
N TYR A 113 6.55 1.81 -1.95
CA TYR A 113 5.11 1.71 -2.02
C TYR A 113 4.52 2.95 -2.71
N CYS A 114 3.61 2.72 -3.65
CA CYS A 114 2.84 3.74 -4.33
C CYS A 114 1.34 3.43 -4.21
N GLN A 115 0.53 4.49 -4.07
CA GLN A 115 -0.92 4.35 -4.02
C GLN A 115 -1.44 3.62 -5.27
N GLY A 116 -2.32 2.62 -5.07
CA GLY A 116 -2.84 1.75 -6.13
C GLY A 116 -2.20 0.35 -6.14
N MET A 117 -1.03 0.17 -5.51
CA MET A 117 -0.42 -1.15 -5.38
C MET A 117 -1.26 -2.13 -4.52
N SER A 118 -2.01 -1.62 -3.54
CA SER A 118 -2.95 -2.44 -2.77
C SER A 118 -4.04 -3.06 -3.64
N ASP A 119 -4.48 -2.36 -4.68
CA ASP A 119 -5.49 -2.85 -5.62
C ASP A 119 -4.94 -3.95 -6.53
N LEU A 120 -3.65 -3.86 -6.88
CA LEU A 120 -2.95 -4.90 -7.64
C LEU A 120 -2.64 -6.14 -6.78
N CYS A 121 -2.40 -5.94 -5.49
CA CYS A 121 -2.11 -7.04 -4.55
C CYS A 121 -3.38 -7.77 -4.11
N SER A 122 -4.52 -7.09 -4.03
CA SER A 122 -5.81 -7.68 -3.59
C SER A 122 -6.15 -9.00 -4.30
N PRO A 123 -6.14 -9.09 -5.65
CA PRO A 123 -6.39 -10.34 -6.36
C PRO A 123 -5.47 -11.49 -5.96
N MET A 124 -4.20 -11.23 -5.64
CA MET A 124 -3.23 -12.27 -5.29
C MET A 124 -3.63 -12.96 -3.98
N ILE A 125 -4.09 -12.19 -3.00
CA ILE A 125 -4.46 -12.71 -1.67
C ILE A 125 -5.81 -13.39 -1.70
N VAL A 126 -6.73 -12.91 -2.55
CA VAL A 126 -8.03 -13.56 -2.74
C VAL A 126 -7.88 -14.92 -3.42
N LEU A 127 -6.93 -15.04 -4.37
CA LEU A 127 -6.74 -16.26 -5.15
C LEU A 127 -5.80 -17.28 -4.51
N LEU A 128 -4.76 -16.81 -3.82
CA LEU A 128 -3.70 -17.64 -3.26
C LEU A 128 -3.90 -17.76 -1.75
N LYS A 129 -3.97 -19.00 -1.26
CA LYS A 129 -4.16 -19.28 0.17
C LYS A 129 -2.90 -19.00 0.99
N ASP A 130 -1.74 -19.26 0.39
CA ASP A 130 -0.44 -19.06 1.01
C ASP A 130 0.04 -17.63 0.77
N GLU A 131 0.45 -16.98 1.85
CA GLU A 131 0.88 -15.58 1.83
C GLU A 131 2.20 -15.40 1.10
N ALA A 132 3.12 -16.37 1.17
CA ALA A 132 4.39 -16.29 0.47
C ALA A 132 4.20 -16.47 -1.04
N ASP A 133 3.31 -17.37 -1.47
CA ASP A 133 2.92 -17.49 -2.88
C ASP A 133 2.30 -16.18 -3.40
N ALA A 134 1.39 -15.59 -2.61
CA ALA A 134 0.78 -14.29 -2.94
C ALA A 134 1.83 -13.18 -3.07
N PHE A 135 2.80 -13.13 -2.15
CA PHE A 135 3.93 -12.20 -2.21
C PHE A 135 4.73 -12.37 -3.51
N TRP A 136 5.15 -13.60 -3.84
CA TRP A 136 5.97 -13.83 -5.03
C TRP A 136 5.21 -13.54 -6.33
N CYS A 137 3.92 -13.86 -6.39
CA CYS A 137 3.08 -13.49 -7.53
C CYS A 137 2.96 -11.97 -7.67
N PHE A 138 2.74 -11.25 -6.57
CA PHE A 138 2.68 -9.79 -6.55
C PHE A 138 4.02 -9.16 -6.97
N GLU A 139 5.15 -9.65 -6.44
CA GLU A 139 6.49 -9.18 -6.79
C GLU A 139 6.76 -9.32 -8.29
N LYS A 140 6.38 -10.46 -8.90
CA LYS A 140 6.53 -10.69 -10.34
C LYS A 140 5.63 -9.78 -11.17
N LEU A 141 4.41 -9.50 -10.72
CA LEU A 141 3.53 -8.53 -11.36
C LEU A 141 4.19 -7.13 -11.34
N MET A 142 4.69 -6.73 -10.17
CA MET A 142 5.33 -5.42 -10.01
C MET A 142 6.61 -5.27 -10.82
N ARG A 143 7.39 -6.33 -11.07
CA ARG A 143 8.52 -6.27 -12.03
C ARG A 143 8.09 -5.83 -13.43
N ARG A 144 6.89 -6.23 -13.88
CA ARG A 144 6.34 -5.83 -15.19
C ARG A 144 5.78 -4.41 -15.15
N LEU A 145 5.12 -4.04 -14.05
CA LEU A 145 4.49 -2.74 -13.88
C LEU A 145 5.43 -1.67 -13.32
N ARG A 146 6.69 -2.02 -13.04
CA ARG A 146 7.68 -1.15 -12.42
C ARG A 146 7.82 0.18 -13.14
N GLY A 147 7.71 0.16 -14.47
CA GLY A 147 7.72 1.37 -15.30
C GLY A 147 6.58 2.34 -14.97
N ASN A 148 5.38 1.84 -14.63
CA ASN A 148 4.19 2.64 -14.35
C ASN A 148 4.31 3.43 -13.03
N PHE A 149 5.03 2.88 -12.05
CA PHE A 149 5.18 3.45 -10.70
C PHE A 149 6.44 4.29 -10.53
N LYS A 150 7.30 4.39 -11.56
CA LYS A 150 8.44 5.29 -11.52
C LYS A 150 7.98 6.73 -11.75
N CYS A 151 8.22 7.58 -10.77
CA CYS A 151 8.17 9.03 -10.93
C CYS A 151 9.60 9.53 -11.17
N THR A 152 9.90 9.97 -12.39
CA THR A 152 11.13 10.70 -12.68
C THR A 152 10.81 12.19 -12.75
N ASP A 153 11.78 13.06 -12.48
CA ASP A 153 11.65 14.53 -12.59
C ASP A 153 11.06 15.03 -13.92
N GLN A 154 11.04 14.19 -14.97
CA GLN A 154 10.61 14.53 -16.33
C GLN A 154 9.38 13.76 -16.84
N SER A 155 8.95 12.68 -16.18
CA SER A 155 7.78 11.91 -16.63
C SER A 155 7.20 11.01 -15.55
N VAL A 156 5.87 10.86 -15.58
CA VAL A 156 5.16 9.83 -14.82
C VAL A 156 5.15 8.57 -15.67
N GLY A 157 5.44 7.41 -15.08
CA GLY A 157 5.59 6.15 -15.79
C GLY A 157 4.50 5.78 -16.82
N VAL A 158 3.28 6.23 -16.56
CA VAL A 158 2.09 5.98 -17.40
C VAL A 158 1.94 6.99 -18.55
N SER A 159 2.63 8.12 -18.54
CA SER A 159 2.48 9.20 -19.53
C SER A 159 2.67 8.71 -20.98
N ASN A 160 3.65 7.84 -21.23
CA ASN A 160 3.87 7.27 -22.57
C ASN A 160 2.69 6.40 -23.03
N GLN A 161 2.04 5.68 -22.12
CA GLN A 161 0.87 4.87 -22.44
C GLN A 161 -0.34 5.75 -22.78
N LEU A 162 -0.50 6.89 -22.10
CA LEU A 162 -1.53 7.88 -22.42
C LEU A 162 -1.30 8.54 -23.79
N GLN A 163 -0.05 8.87 -24.11
CA GLN A 163 0.29 9.38 -25.44
C GLN A 163 -0.01 8.36 -26.54
N HIS A 164 0.34 7.08 -26.32
CA HIS A 164 -0.02 6.02 -27.26
C HIS A 164 -1.54 5.87 -27.38
N LEU A 165 -2.30 5.94 -26.28
CA LEU A 165 -3.76 5.93 -26.32
C LEU A 165 -4.30 7.10 -27.16
N ALA A 166 -3.80 8.31 -26.94
CA ALA A 166 -4.18 9.49 -27.71
C ALA A 166 -3.95 9.29 -29.21
N SER A 167 -2.77 8.80 -29.61
CA SER A 167 -2.44 8.50 -31.01
C SER A 167 -3.34 7.41 -31.60
N ILE A 168 -3.66 6.36 -30.83
CA ILE A 168 -4.56 5.29 -31.28
C ILE A 168 -5.97 5.85 -31.51
N ILE A 169 -6.52 6.62 -30.57
CA ILE A 169 -7.86 7.21 -30.71
C ILE A 169 -7.90 8.22 -31.85
N GLN A 170 -6.85 9.02 -32.05
CA GLN A 170 -6.76 9.95 -33.18
C GLN A 170 -6.90 9.23 -34.54
N VAL A 171 -6.41 7.99 -34.66
CA VAL A 171 -6.54 7.19 -35.89
C VAL A 171 -7.88 6.46 -35.96
N LEU A 172 -8.34 5.86 -34.85
CA LEU A 172 -9.54 5.04 -34.82
C LEU A 172 -10.84 5.84 -34.81
N ASP A 173 -10.86 6.94 -34.05
CA ASP A 173 -12.00 7.87 -33.95
C ASP A 173 -11.50 9.32 -33.81
N PRO A 174 -11.10 9.94 -34.94
CA PRO A 174 -10.61 11.33 -34.94
C PRO A 174 -11.63 12.31 -34.36
N LYS A 175 -12.93 12.07 -34.56
CA LYS A 175 -13.98 12.96 -34.06
C LYS A 175 -14.02 12.97 -32.54
N LEU A 176 -13.85 11.81 -31.91
CA LEU A 176 -13.74 11.71 -30.45
C LEU A 176 -12.47 12.39 -29.95
N HIS A 177 -11.33 12.16 -30.61
CA HIS A 177 -10.06 12.80 -30.22
C HIS A 177 -10.15 14.33 -30.25
N ASP A 178 -10.62 14.91 -31.36
CA ASP A 178 -10.76 16.35 -31.52
C ASP A 178 -11.74 16.96 -30.50
N HIS A 179 -12.81 16.22 -30.17
CA HIS A 179 -13.75 16.63 -29.14
C HIS A 179 -13.10 16.67 -27.75
N LEU A 180 -12.33 15.63 -27.38
CA LEU A 180 -11.59 15.60 -26.12
C LEU A 180 -10.53 16.70 -26.07
N GLU A 181 -9.82 16.94 -27.16
CA GLU A 181 -8.82 18.01 -27.26
C GLU A 181 -9.45 19.40 -27.08
N THR A 182 -10.61 19.64 -27.69
CA THR A 182 -11.37 20.90 -27.53
C THR A 182 -11.80 21.15 -26.08
N LEU A 183 -12.05 20.08 -25.31
CA LEU A 183 -12.38 20.15 -23.88
C LEU A 183 -11.13 20.25 -22.98
N GLY A 184 -9.92 20.25 -23.55
CA GLY A 184 -8.66 20.24 -22.81
C GLY A 184 -8.26 18.86 -22.26
N GLY A 185 -8.88 17.78 -22.73
CA GLY A 185 -8.63 16.40 -22.32
C GLY A 185 -7.80 15.58 -23.32
N GLY A 186 -7.04 16.23 -24.20
CA GLY A 186 -6.25 15.57 -25.25
C GLY A 186 -5.04 14.76 -24.73
N ASP A 187 -4.69 14.91 -23.46
CA ASP A 187 -3.65 14.14 -22.76
C ASP A 187 -4.19 12.86 -22.08
N TYR A 188 -5.51 12.64 -22.12
CA TYR A 188 -6.18 11.45 -21.60
C TYR A 188 -5.90 11.16 -20.12
N LEU A 189 -5.67 12.19 -19.30
CA LEU A 189 -5.38 12.01 -17.86
C LEU A 189 -6.49 11.25 -17.10
N PHE A 190 -7.73 11.24 -17.59
CA PHE A 190 -8.80 10.42 -17.03
C PHE A 190 -8.50 8.92 -17.07
N ALA A 191 -7.68 8.46 -18.02
CA ALA A 191 -7.26 7.07 -18.16
C ALA A 191 -6.02 6.72 -17.32
N PHE A 192 -5.40 7.70 -16.64
CA PHE A 192 -4.17 7.50 -15.87
C PHE A 192 -4.31 6.34 -14.87
N ARG A 193 -5.36 6.36 -14.06
CA ARG A 193 -5.64 5.31 -13.08
C ARG A 193 -5.83 3.95 -13.75
N MET A 194 -6.49 3.92 -14.91
CA MET A 194 -6.77 2.69 -15.65
C MET A 194 -5.48 1.96 -16.01
N PHE A 195 -4.48 2.65 -16.53
CA PHE A 195 -3.18 2.04 -16.84
C PHE A 195 -2.34 1.77 -15.61
N MET A 196 -2.40 2.64 -14.59
CA MET A 196 -1.62 2.48 -13.37
C MET A 196 -1.97 1.18 -12.62
N VAL A 197 -3.26 0.84 -12.52
CA VAL A 197 -3.74 -0.36 -11.82
C VAL A 197 -4.39 -1.41 -12.73
N LEU A 198 -4.01 -1.46 -14.02
CA LEU A 198 -4.50 -2.45 -14.99
C LEU A 198 -6.02 -2.62 -15.01
N PHE A 199 -6.76 -1.50 -15.08
CA PHE A 199 -8.23 -1.44 -15.11
C PHE A 199 -8.93 -2.07 -13.90
N ARG A 200 -8.20 -2.43 -12.83
CA ARG A 200 -8.75 -3.05 -11.61
C ARG A 200 -9.90 -2.25 -10.99
N ARG A 201 -9.92 -0.94 -11.18
CA ARG A 201 -10.96 -0.04 -10.66
C ARG A 201 -12.11 0.27 -11.64
N GLU A 202 -12.02 -0.21 -12.87
CA GLU A 202 -13.01 0.05 -13.93
C GLU A 202 -13.94 -1.15 -14.16
N VAL A 203 -13.53 -2.35 -13.74
CA VAL A 203 -14.28 -3.60 -13.93
C VAL A 203 -14.52 -4.34 -12.62
N SER A 204 -15.45 -5.29 -12.64
CA SER A 204 -15.75 -6.12 -11.46
C SER A 204 -14.51 -6.94 -11.03
N PHE A 205 -14.53 -7.46 -9.80
CA PHE A 205 -13.44 -8.33 -9.34
C PHE A 205 -13.25 -9.53 -10.27
N GLY A 206 -14.34 -10.23 -10.60
CA GLY A 206 -14.30 -11.38 -11.50
C GLY A 206 -13.76 -11.05 -12.88
N ASP A 207 -14.23 -9.96 -13.49
CA ASP A 207 -13.79 -9.57 -14.85
C ASP A 207 -12.31 -9.22 -14.89
N SER A 208 -11.76 -8.61 -13.83
CA SER A 208 -10.33 -8.29 -13.78
C SER A 208 -9.40 -9.49 -13.75
N LEU A 209 -9.91 -10.67 -13.41
CA LEU A 209 -9.13 -11.90 -13.43
C LEU A 209 -8.98 -12.48 -14.85
N TYR A 210 -9.82 -12.04 -15.78
CA TYR A 210 -9.80 -12.49 -17.19
C TYR A 210 -9.01 -11.56 -18.13
N LEU A 211 -8.73 -10.32 -17.69
CA LEU A 211 -7.92 -9.34 -18.42
C LEU A 211 -6.44 -9.69 -18.40
#